data_AF-A0A935UWS1-F1
#
_entry.id   AF-A0A935UWS1-F1
#
_cell.length_a   1.000
_cell.length_b   1.000
_cell.length_c   1.000
_cell.angle_alpha   90.00
_cell.angle_beta   90.00
_cell.angle_gamma   90.00
#
_symmetry.space_group_name_H-M   'P 1'
#
loop_
_entity.id
_entity.type
_entity.pdbx_description
1 polymer ?
#
loop_
_entity_poly.entity_id
_entity_poly.type
_entity_poly.pdbx_seq_one_letter_code
_entity_poly.pdbx_strand_id
1 'polypeptide(L)'
;MPMTNCAHCGTHVFESACACPHCGTKLRDCGLRHTAAAALMGLALVGCGDKEPSDSGYAPEYGVADTSYLADADGDGVTVGDGDCNDDDAAVNPGATETAGDGVDSNCDGSDDT
;
A
#
# COMPACT_ATOMS: atom_id res chain seq x y z
N MET A 1 29.07 9.54 3.15
CA MET A 1 28.38 8.53 3.97
C MET A 1 28.33 7.26 3.12
N PRO A 2 28.90 6.12 3.57
CA PRO A 2 28.98 4.94 2.71
C PRO A 2 27.60 4.30 2.53
N MET A 3 27.28 3.95 1.29
CA MET A 3 26.02 3.33 0.86
C MET A 3 26.37 1.97 0.26
N THR A 4 25.58 0.94 0.59
CA THR A 4 25.76 -0.43 0.10
C THR A 4 24.47 -0.88 -0.59
N ASN A 5 24.56 -1.84 -1.51
CA ASN A 5 23.37 -2.40 -2.18
C ASN A 5 22.87 -3.62 -1.42
N CYS A 6 21.55 -3.74 -1.29
CA CYS A 6 20.94 -4.96 -0.79
C CYS A 6 21.23 -6.12 -1.78
N ALA A 7 21.81 -7.21 -1.29
CA ALA A 7 22.13 -8.38 -2.12
C ALA A 7 20.88 -9.12 -2.63
N HIS A 8 19.70 -8.84 -2.05
CA HIS A 8 18.45 -9.51 -2.41
C HIS A 8 17.63 -8.72 -3.44
N CYS A 9 17.42 -7.42 -3.20
CA CYS A 9 16.59 -6.57 -4.07
C CYS A 9 17.38 -5.48 -4.82
N GLY A 10 18.69 -5.35 -4.59
CA GLY A 10 19.54 -4.38 -5.28
C GLY A 10 19.41 -2.93 -4.83
N THR A 11 18.47 -2.60 -3.93
CA THR A 11 18.24 -1.22 -3.49
C THR A 11 19.43 -0.67 -2.71
N HIS A 12 19.76 0.60 -2.94
CA HIS A 12 20.76 1.31 -2.15
C HIS A 12 20.25 1.52 -0.73
N VAL A 13 21.05 1.11 0.24
CA VAL A 13 20.75 1.19 1.67
C VAL A 13 21.96 1.77 2.40
N PHE A 14 21.69 2.46 3.51
CA PHE A 14 22.77 2.95 4.37
C PHE A 14 23.50 1.77 4.98
N GLU A 15 24.83 1.87 5.08
CA GLU A 15 25.64 0.78 5.62
C GLU A 15 25.36 0.51 7.12
N SER A 16 24.73 1.46 7.81
CA SER A 16 24.22 1.33 9.18
C SER A 16 22.84 0.66 9.29
N ALA A 17 22.20 0.29 8.17
CA ALA A 17 20.88 -0.33 8.17
C ALA A 17 20.95 -1.84 8.48
N CYS A 18 20.01 -2.29 9.32
CA CYS A 18 19.97 -3.63 9.88
C CYS A 18 19.24 -4.64 9.01
N ALA A 19 18.16 -4.18 8.41
CA ALA A 19 17.38 -4.89 7.42
C ALA A 19 17.12 -3.93 6.27
N CYS A 20 16.90 -4.50 5.09
CA CYS A 20 16.48 -3.72 3.95
C CYS A 20 15.05 -3.24 4.17
N PRO A 21 14.76 -1.93 4.14
CA PRO A 21 13.40 -1.42 4.30
C PRO A 21 12.49 -1.84 3.13
N HIS A 22 13.07 -2.23 1.99
CA HIS A 22 12.31 -2.60 0.80
C HIS A 22 11.92 -4.08 0.75
N CYS A 23 12.72 -4.99 1.32
CA CYS A 23 12.47 -6.43 1.22
C CYS A 23 12.61 -7.19 2.54
N GLY A 24 12.90 -6.48 3.63
CA GLY A 24 13.06 -7.08 4.96
C GLY A 24 14.30 -7.96 5.12
N THR A 25 15.09 -8.21 4.08
CA THR A 25 16.27 -9.08 4.21
C THR A 25 17.28 -8.46 5.15
N LYS A 26 17.78 -9.26 6.09
CA LYS A 26 18.87 -8.86 6.96
C LYS A 26 20.10 -8.52 6.13
N LEU A 27 20.59 -7.29 6.31
CA LEU A 27 21.80 -6.81 5.66
C LEU A 27 23.02 -7.11 6.53
N ARG A 28 22.87 -6.90 7.84
CA ARG A 28 23.89 -7.10 8.87
C ARG A 28 23.21 -7.45 10.19
N ASP A 29 23.94 -8.09 11.10
CA ASP A 29 23.42 -8.36 12.45
C ASP A 29 23.44 -7.09 13.31
N CYS A 30 22.31 -6.39 13.35
CA CYS A 30 22.06 -5.34 14.34
C CYS A 30 21.47 -5.87 15.66
N GLY A 31 21.17 -7.17 15.69
CA GLY A 31 20.78 -7.86 16.91
C GLY A 31 22.03 -8.15 17.73
N LEU A 32 22.31 -7.22 18.65
CA LEU A 32 23.23 -7.39 19.76
C LEU A 32 24.70 -7.54 19.35
N ARG A 33 25.54 -6.73 19.98
CA ARG A 33 26.98 -6.96 20.04
C ARG A 33 27.22 -8.40 20.45
N HIS A 34 27.51 -9.29 19.51
CA HIS A 34 28.34 -10.46 19.78
C HIS A 34 29.79 -9.97 19.88
N THR A 35 30.06 -9.10 20.86
CA THR A 35 31.29 -9.29 21.62
C THR A 35 31.05 -10.58 22.39
N ALA A 36 31.33 -11.71 21.73
CA ALA A 36 31.48 -12.98 22.39
C ALA A 36 32.56 -12.82 23.46
N ALA A 37 32.14 -12.59 24.70
CA ALA A 37 32.82 -12.93 25.96
C ALA A 37 32.28 -12.06 27.11
N ALA A 38 31.04 -12.30 27.52
CA ALA A 38 30.65 -12.02 28.89
C ALA A 38 29.63 -13.09 29.31
N ALA A 39 30.14 -14.30 29.50
CA ALA A 39 29.50 -15.21 30.43
C ALA A 39 29.49 -14.49 31.79
N LEU A 40 28.30 -14.28 32.35
CA LEU A 40 27.95 -14.47 33.76
C LEU A 40 26.67 -13.68 34.09
N MET A 41 25.69 -14.42 34.60
CA MET A 41 24.49 -13.97 35.31
C MET A 41 23.35 -13.37 34.48
N GLY A 42 22.55 -14.27 33.90
CA GLY A 42 21.16 -14.43 34.36
C GLY A 42 20.23 -13.21 34.29
N LEU A 43 20.34 -12.37 33.25
CA LEU A 43 19.29 -11.40 32.93
C LEU A 43 18.66 -11.78 31.60
N ALA A 44 17.56 -12.54 31.68
CA ALA A 44 16.65 -12.73 30.56
C ALA A 44 16.02 -11.38 30.24
N LEU A 45 16.63 -10.63 29.32
CA LEU A 45 15.98 -9.48 28.71
C LEU A 45 14.78 -10.04 27.95
N VAL A 46 13.60 -9.76 28.49
CA VAL A 46 12.29 -9.88 27.83
C VAL A 46 12.48 -9.43 26.39
N GLY A 47 12.44 -10.39 25.47
CA GLY A 47 12.26 -10.07 24.07
C GLY A 47 10.90 -9.41 23.96
N CYS A 48 10.87 -8.13 23.59
CA CYS A 48 9.70 -7.59 22.94
C CYS A 48 9.57 -8.37 21.64
N GLY A 49 8.65 -9.34 21.61
CA GLY A 49 8.16 -9.86 20.34
C GLY A 49 7.44 -8.71 19.66
N ASP A 50 8.00 -8.21 18.56
CA ASP A 50 7.27 -7.41 17.59
C ASP A 50 6.28 -8.33 16.89
N LYS A 51 5.25 -8.76 17.62
CA LYS A 51 4.01 -9.23 17.03
C LYS A 51 3.36 -7.96 16.51
N GLU A 52 3.68 -7.64 15.26
CA GLU A 52 2.95 -6.74 14.37
C GLU A 52 1.47 -6.69 14.78
N PRO A 53 0.98 -5.62 15.41
CA PRO A 53 -0.43 -5.44 15.68
C PRO A 53 -0.97 -4.42 14.70
N SER A 54 -1.10 -4.79 13.43
CA SER A 54 -1.90 -4.04 12.46
C SER A 54 -2.29 -4.89 11.25
N ASP A 55 -2.93 -6.02 11.50
CA ASP A 55 -3.81 -6.65 10.52
C ASP A 55 -5.14 -5.85 10.50
N SER A 56 -5.09 -4.63 9.94
CA SER A 56 -6.21 -3.84 9.40
C SER A 56 -5.75 -2.39 9.15
N GLY A 57 -4.99 -2.16 8.08
CA GLY A 57 -4.61 -0.80 7.72
C GLY A 57 -3.57 -0.76 6.62
N TYR A 58 -4.03 -0.88 5.38
CA TYR A 58 -3.24 -0.55 4.20
C TYR A 58 -2.90 0.95 4.27
N ALA A 59 -1.73 1.30 4.81
CA ALA A 59 -1.19 2.64 4.80
C ALA A 59 -0.03 2.68 3.81
N PRO A 60 -0.19 3.21 2.58
CA PRO A 60 0.94 3.41 1.70
C PRO A 60 1.83 4.52 2.26
N GLU A 61 3.12 4.21 2.35
CA GLU A 61 4.20 5.03 2.90
C GLU A 61 4.47 6.32 2.09
N TYR A 62 3.83 6.52 0.94
CA TYR A 62 3.81 7.79 0.19
C TYR A 62 2.51 7.87 -0.63
N GLY A 63 1.51 8.59 -0.12
CA GLY A 63 0.24 8.84 -0.81
C GLY A 63 -0.93 8.75 0.16
N VAL A 64 -1.87 9.69 0.10
CA VAL A 64 -3.19 9.49 0.70
C VAL A 64 -3.70 8.13 0.21
N ALA A 65 -4.31 7.32 1.06
CA ALA A 65 -5.03 6.15 0.57
C ALA A 65 -6.12 6.69 -0.34
N ASP A 66 -5.85 6.71 -1.64
CA ASP A 66 -6.77 7.13 -2.68
C ASP A 66 -7.82 6.03 -2.79
N THR A 67 -8.69 6.06 -1.79
CA THR A 67 -9.83 5.18 -1.63
C THR A 67 -10.98 5.65 -2.51
N SER A 68 -10.81 6.72 -3.29
CA SER A 68 -11.78 7.15 -4.31
C SER A 68 -12.13 6.01 -5.25
N TYR A 69 -11.14 5.19 -5.63
CA TYR A 69 -11.35 4.00 -6.46
C TYR A 69 -12.24 2.93 -5.81
N LEU A 70 -12.42 2.96 -4.49
CA LEU A 70 -13.27 2.05 -3.73
C LEU A 70 -14.45 2.77 -3.06
N ALA A 71 -14.58 4.07 -3.31
CA ALA A 71 -15.68 4.88 -2.82
C ALA A 71 -16.78 4.88 -3.88
N ASP A 72 -18.00 4.93 -3.38
CA ASP A 72 -19.24 5.15 -4.13
C ASP A 72 -19.76 6.48 -3.55
N ALA A 73 -19.33 7.58 -4.17
CA ALA A 73 -19.54 8.92 -3.64
C ALA A 73 -20.92 9.48 -4.00
N ASP A 74 -21.53 9.00 -5.09
CA ASP A 74 -22.88 9.36 -5.50
C ASP A 74 -23.98 8.41 -4.98
N GLY A 75 -23.60 7.22 -4.50
CA GLY A 75 -24.47 6.25 -3.85
C GLY A 75 -25.27 5.38 -4.81
N ASP A 76 -24.81 5.19 -6.05
CA ASP A 76 -25.49 4.35 -7.05
C ASP A 76 -25.19 2.84 -6.89
N GLY A 77 -24.22 2.50 -6.04
CA GLY A 77 -23.78 1.14 -5.76
C GLY A 77 -22.67 0.60 -6.66
N VAL A 78 -22.06 1.46 -7.50
CA VAL A 78 -20.92 1.18 -8.36
C VAL A 78 -19.78 2.11 -7.96
N THR A 79 -18.60 1.56 -7.71
CA THR A 79 -17.42 2.40 -7.45
C THR A 79 -16.72 2.73 -8.76
N VAL A 80 -15.86 3.76 -8.77
CA VAL A 80 -14.93 4.00 -9.89
C VAL A 80 -14.16 2.72 -10.25
N GLY A 81 -13.87 1.86 -9.26
CA GLY A 81 -13.20 0.60 -9.48
C GLY A 81 -14.01 -0.53 -10.09
N ASP A 82 -15.33 -0.45 -9.96
CA ASP A 82 -16.27 -1.37 -10.59
C ASP A 82 -16.71 -0.90 -11.99
N GLY A 83 -16.23 0.27 -12.43
CA GLY A 83 -16.42 0.77 -13.79
C GLY A 83 -17.29 2.02 -13.90
N ASP A 84 -17.58 2.69 -12.79
CA ASP A 84 -18.24 3.99 -12.84
C ASP A 84 -17.29 5.07 -13.42
N CYS A 85 -17.79 5.76 -14.45
CA CYS A 85 -17.10 6.81 -15.16
C CYS A 85 -17.33 8.21 -14.54
N ASN A 86 -18.30 8.36 -13.64
CA ASN A 86 -18.61 9.61 -12.96
C ASN A 86 -19.19 9.42 -11.54
N ASP A 87 -18.30 9.19 -10.58
CA ASP A 87 -18.57 9.01 -9.12
C ASP A 87 -19.16 10.24 -8.40
N ASP A 88 -19.50 11.30 -9.14
CA ASP A 88 -20.22 12.47 -8.65
C ASP A 88 -21.71 12.48 -9.12
N ASP A 89 -22.14 11.53 -9.96
CA ASP A 89 -23.48 11.49 -10.55
C ASP A 89 -24.06 10.08 -10.69
N ALA A 90 -24.94 9.72 -9.75
CA ALA A 90 -25.59 8.41 -9.69
C ALA A 90 -26.46 8.05 -10.92
N ALA A 91 -26.67 8.99 -11.85
CA ALA A 91 -27.32 8.72 -13.14
C ALA A 91 -26.34 8.24 -14.22
N VAL A 92 -25.03 8.27 -13.98
CA VAL A 92 -23.97 7.88 -14.91
C VAL A 92 -23.24 6.67 -14.33
N ASN A 93 -23.54 5.48 -14.82
CA ASN A 93 -22.91 4.23 -14.40
C ASN A 93 -23.13 3.11 -15.42
N PRO A 94 -22.39 1.98 -15.35
CA PRO A 94 -22.52 0.82 -16.24
C PRO A 94 -23.93 0.26 -16.47
N GLY A 95 -24.89 0.56 -15.58
CA GLY A 95 -26.29 0.11 -15.66
C GLY A 95 -27.29 1.21 -16.03
N ALA A 96 -26.83 2.45 -16.24
CA ALA A 96 -27.68 3.58 -16.53
C ALA A 96 -28.25 3.51 -17.96
N THR A 97 -29.32 4.26 -18.19
CA THR A 97 -29.96 4.35 -19.50
C THR A 97 -29.40 5.52 -20.28
N GLU A 98 -28.84 5.25 -21.45
CA GLU A 98 -28.33 6.27 -22.37
C GLU A 98 -29.42 7.18 -22.93
N THR A 99 -29.10 8.46 -23.02
CA THR A 99 -29.86 9.42 -23.83
C THR A 99 -29.12 9.67 -25.14
N ALA A 100 -29.51 8.95 -26.18
CA ALA A 100 -28.81 9.00 -27.45
C ALA A 100 -28.63 10.43 -28.01
N GLY A 101 -27.37 10.81 -28.26
CA GLY A 101 -26.96 12.03 -28.93
C GLY A 101 -26.99 13.28 -28.06
N ASP A 102 -26.99 13.13 -26.73
CA ASP A 102 -26.79 14.25 -25.81
C ASP A 102 -25.31 14.55 -25.53
N GLY A 103 -24.41 13.66 -25.98
CA GLY A 103 -22.96 13.78 -25.84
C GLY A 103 -22.41 13.27 -24.51
N VAL A 104 -23.22 12.58 -23.70
CA VAL A 104 -22.85 12.02 -22.40
C VAL A 104 -22.99 10.50 -22.45
N ASP A 105 -21.86 9.81 -22.34
CA ASP A 105 -21.81 8.38 -22.05
C ASP A 105 -22.27 8.15 -20.60
N SER A 106 -23.58 7.91 -20.42
CA SER A 106 -24.17 7.68 -19.10
C SER A 106 -24.02 6.23 -18.66
N ASN A 107 -23.82 5.28 -19.57
CA ASN A 107 -23.74 3.85 -19.33
C ASN A 107 -22.29 3.37 -19.19
N CYS A 108 -21.33 4.30 -19.22
CA CYS A 108 -19.89 4.05 -19.12
C CYS A 108 -19.37 2.94 -20.05
N ASP A 109 -19.98 2.77 -21.24
CA ASP A 109 -19.57 1.76 -22.21
C ASP A 109 -18.42 2.22 -23.13
N GLY A 110 -18.05 3.49 -23.01
CA GLY A 110 -16.97 4.14 -23.74
C GLY A 110 -17.43 4.93 -24.96
N SER A 111 -18.73 5.10 -25.20
CA SER A 111 -19.29 5.93 -26.26
C SER A 111 -20.70 6.44 -25.94
N ASP A 112 -21.02 7.67 -26.35
CA ASP A 112 -22.40 8.15 -26.38
C ASP A 112 -23.18 7.39 -27.47
N ASP A 113 -24.34 6.84 -27.10
CA ASP A 113 -25.26 6.23 -28.05
C ASP A 113 -25.76 7.28 -29.07
N THR A 114 -25.91 6.91 -30.34
CA THR A 114 -26.29 7.84 -31.43
C THR A 114 -27.64 7.54 -32.07
#